data_AF-A0A2X4WRL9-F1
#
_entry.id   AF-A0A2X4WRL9-F1
#
_cell.length_a   1.000
_cell.length_b   1.000
_cell.length_c   1.000
_cell.angle_alpha   90.00
_cell.angle_beta   90.00
_cell.angle_gamma   90.00
#
_symmetry.space_group_name_H-M   'P 1'
#
loop_
_entity.id
_entity.type
_entity.pdbx_description
1 polymer ?
#
loop_
_entity_poly.entity_id
_entity_poly.type
_entity_poly.pdbx_seq_one_letter_code
_entity_poly.pdbx_strand_id
1 'polypeptide(L)'
;MIAAYFVACLMSLAVSSATGLGVLLMATLFPVMVNVGISRGAAAAICASPAAIILSPTSGDVVLAAKAAEMPLIDFAFKTTLPISIAAIIGMAIAHFFWQRYLDKKENISHEMLDVAEITTTAPAFYALLPFTPIFGVLIFDGKWGPQLHIITILVICMLLAAMLEFMRGFNTQNVFSGLEVAYRGMADAFAGVVMLLVAAGVFAQGLSTIGFIQSLISIATSFGSASIILMLVLVILTMLAAMTTGSGNAPFYAFVEMIPKLAHSSGINPAYLSIPMLQASNLGRTISPVSGVVVAVAGMAKISPFEVVKRTSVPVMVGLLIVIIATEIMVPGASSAVTGG
;
A
#
# COMPACT_ATOMS: atom_id res chain seq x y z
N MET A 1 6.40 16.63 -12.27
CA MET A 1 6.86 15.53 -11.39
C MET A 1 6.05 15.46 -10.11
N ILE A 2 6.16 16.43 -9.19
CA ILE A 2 5.41 16.42 -7.91
C ILE A 2 3.90 16.26 -8.12
N ALA A 3 3.29 17.11 -8.95
CA ALA A 3 1.86 17.03 -9.25
C ALA A 3 1.46 15.67 -9.85
N ALA A 4 2.27 15.13 -10.77
CA ALA A 4 2.01 13.82 -11.38
C ALA A 4 2.06 12.70 -10.32
N TYR A 5 3.03 12.74 -9.41
CA TYR A 5 3.10 11.80 -8.31
C TYR A 5 1.89 11.90 -7.37
N PHE A 6 1.43 13.10 -7.02
CA PHE A 6 0.21 13.27 -6.22
C PHE A 6 -1.04 12.73 -6.93
N VAL A 7 -1.21 13.01 -8.23
CA VAL A 7 -2.31 12.43 -9.01
C VAL A 7 -2.24 10.91 -8.99
N ALA A 8 -1.06 10.34 -9.18
CA ALA A 8 -0.85 8.91 -9.14
C ALA A 8 -1.15 8.29 -7.76
N CYS A 9 -0.79 8.97 -6.67
CA CYS A 9 -1.16 8.57 -5.30
C CYS A 9 -2.67 8.69 -5.04
N LEU A 10 -3.35 9.71 -5.58
CA LEU A 10 -4.80 9.80 -5.48
C LEU A 10 -5.49 8.62 -6.18
N MET A 11 -4.93 8.14 -7.30
CA MET A 11 -5.45 6.93 -7.96
C MET A 11 -5.24 5.66 -7.12
N SER A 12 -4.22 5.61 -6.23
CA SER A 12 -3.99 4.47 -5.33
C SER A 12 -5.03 4.34 -4.22
N LEU A 13 -5.85 5.38 -3.97
CA LEU A 13 -7.02 5.27 -3.09
C LEU A 13 -8.05 4.29 -3.66
N ALA A 14 -8.25 4.32 -4.98
CA ALA A 14 -9.24 3.51 -5.68
C ALA A 14 -8.68 2.17 -6.16
N VAL A 15 -7.41 2.12 -6.57
CA VAL A 15 -6.78 0.92 -7.12
C VAL A 15 -5.83 0.32 -6.10
N SER A 16 -6.27 -0.76 -5.46
CA SER A 16 -5.50 -1.48 -4.43
C SER A 16 -4.36 -2.33 -4.99
N SER A 17 -4.40 -2.71 -6.28
CA SER A 17 -3.35 -3.50 -6.92
C SER A 17 -2.18 -2.62 -7.38
N ALA A 18 -0.99 -2.84 -6.82
CA ALA A 18 0.21 -2.10 -7.20
C ALA A 18 0.58 -2.28 -8.68
N THR A 19 0.57 -3.52 -9.17
CA THR A 19 0.88 -3.82 -10.58
C THR A 19 -0.19 -3.25 -11.51
N GLY A 20 -1.47 -3.42 -11.15
CA GLY A 20 -2.58 -2.87 -11.92
C GLY A 20 -2.52 -1.34 -12.02
N LEU A 21 -2.25 -0.68 -10.89
CA LEU A 21 -2.07 0.78 -10.84
C LEU A 21 -0.85 1.23 -11.67
N GLY A 22 0.28 0.54 -11.56
CA GLY A 22 1.47 0.87 -12.34
C GLY A 22 1.22 0.79 -13.85
N VAL A 23 0.60 -0.29 -14.32
CA VAL A 23 0.23 -0.46 -15.74
C VAL A 23 -0.77 0.61 -16.18
N LEU A 24 -1.78 0.91 -15.35
CA LEU A 24 -2.75 1.97 -15.64
C LEU A 24 -2.08 3.34 -15.79
N LEU A 25 -1.17 3.69 -14.90
CA LEU A 25 -0.42 4.95 -14.95
C LEU A 25 0.55 4.99 -16.13
N MET A 26 1.12 3.85 -16.50
CA MET A 26 1.95 3.73 -17.70
C MET A 26 1.17 3.92 -19.00
N ALA A 27 -0.11 3.55 -19.02
CA ALA A 27 -0.98 3.84 -20.16
C ALA A 27 -1.44 5.31 -20.19
N THR A 28 -1.70 5.91 -19.03
CA THR A 28 -2.40 7.21 -18.92
C THR A 28 -1.47 8.39 -18.62
N LEU A 29 -0.81 8.37 -17.47
CA LEU A 29 -0.02 9.50 -16.96
C LEU A 29 1.39 9.54 -17.57
N PHE A 30 1.96 8.39 -17.90
CA PHE A 30 3.31 8.29 -18.46
C PHE A 30 3.49 9.04 -19.80
N PRO A 31 2.63 8.87 -20.82
CA PRO A 31 2.73 9.65 -22.05
C PRO A 31 2.66 11.15 -21.81
N VAL A 32 1.78 11.59 -20.91
CA VAL A 32 1.64 13.01 -20.54
C VAL A 32 2.93 13.53 -19.90
N MET A 33 3.49 12.78 -18.93
CA MET A 33 4.74 13.16 -18.26
C MET A 33 5.92 13.30 -19.23
N VAL A 34 6.07 12.33 -20.14
CA VAL A 34 7.17 12.33 -21.10
C VAL A 34 7.05 13.52 -22.07
N ASN A 35 5.85 13.83 -22.54
CA ASN A 35 5.62 14.96 -23.45
C ASN A 35 5.76 16.34 -22.83
N VAL A 36 5.66 16.47 -21.50
CA VAL A 36 6.00 17.73 -20.80
C VAL A 36 7.48 17.82 -20.41
N GLY A 37 8.33 16.92 -20.92
CA GLY A 37 9.78 16.94 -20.74
C GLY A 37 10.29 16.20 -19.49
N ILE A 38 9.52 15.27 -18.92
CA ILE A 38 10.04 14.37 -17.87
C ILE A 38 10.73 13.18 -18.55
N SER A 39 11.92 12.79 -18.11
CA SER A 39 12.62 11.63 -18.68
C SER A 39 11.79 10.35 -18.56
N ARG A 40 11.96 9.42 -19.50
CA ARG A 40 11.28 8.10 -19.47
C ARG A 40 11.52 7.37 -18.15
N GLY A 41 12.76 7.36 -17.68
CA GLY A 41 13.11 6.74 -16.41
C GLY A 41 12.42 7.40 -15.21
N ALA A 42 12.36 8.73 -15.17
CA ALA A 42 11.69 9.46 -14.10
C ALA A 42 10.17 9.26 -14.12
N ALA A 43 9.56 9.28 -15.31
CA ALA A 43 8.14 9.02 -15.51
C ALA A 43 7.78 7.58 -15.08
N ALA A 44 8.59 6.59 -15.47
CA ALA A 44 8.43 5.20 -15.05
C ALA A 44 8.53 5.06 -13.52
N ALA A 45 9.52 5.69 -12.88
CA ALA A 45 9.66 5.67 -11.43
C ALA A 45 8.42 6.28 -10.73
N ILE A 46 7.91 7.41 -11.23
CA ILE A 46 6.69 8.03 -10.68
C ILE A 46 5.46 7.11 -10.84
N CYS A 47 5.37 6.33 -11.93
CA CYS A 47 4.29 5.35 -12.13
C CYS A 47 4.41 4.12 -11.21
N ALA A 48 5.62 3.72 -10.83
CA ALA A 48 5.86 2.55 -9.97
C ALA A 48 5.71 2.85 -8.46
N SER A 49 5.94 4.09 -8.06
CA SER A 49 5.95 4.53 -6.65
C SER A 49 4.62 4.81 -5.92
N PRO A 50 3.43 4.98 -6.55
CA PRO A 50 2.24 5.40 -5.80
C PRO A 50 1.70 4.34 -4.86
N ALA A 51 1.90 3.07 -5.20
CA ALA A 51 1.55 1.94 -4.35
C ALA A 51 2.60 1.70 -3.24
N ALA A 52 3.65 2.50 -3.15
CA ALA A 52 4.66 2.35 -2.10
C ALA A 52 4.12 2.72 -0.71
N ILE A 53 3.14 3.64 -0.68
CA ILE A 53 2.43 4.05 0.52
C ILE A 53 0.96 3.68 0.35
N ILE A 54 0.42 2.89 1.27
CA ILE A 54 -1.00 2.55 1.23
C ILE A 54 -1.83 3.74 1.76
N LEU A 55 -2.74 4.21 0.91
CA LEU A 55 -3.72 5.25 1.22
C LEU A 55 -5.13 4.72 1.36
N SER A 56 -5.46 3.62 0.67
CA SER A 56 -6.84 3.10 0.62
C SER A 56 -7.25 2.48 1.96
N PRO A 57 -8.21 3.07 2.70
CA PRO A 57 -8.66 2.58 3.99
C PRO A 57 -9.41 1.25 3.88
N THR A 58 -9.93 0.95 2.68
CA THR A 58 -10.70 -0.25 2.35
C THR A 58 -9.82 -1.37 1.78
N SER A 59 -8.50 -1.18 1.72
CA SER A 59 -7.60 -2.24 1.26
C SER A 59 -7.55 -3.39 2.27
N GLY A 60 -7.43 -4.63 1.76
CA GLY A 60 -7.34 -5.81 2.63
C GLY A 60 -6.16 -5.74 3.62
N ASP A 61 -5.05 -5.12 3.19
CA ASP A 61 -3.86 -4.95 4.03
C ASP A 61 -4.13 -4.01 5.22
N VAL A 62 -4.87 -2.91 5.01
CA VAL A 62 -5.24 -1.97 6.08
C VAL A 62 -6.27 -2.59 7.01
N VAL A 63 -7.23 -3.35 6.50
CA VAL A 63 -8.21 -4.06 7.33
C VAL A 63 -7.52 -5.08 8.24
N LEU A 64 -6.57 -5.83 7.70
CA LEU A 64 -5.78 -6.79 8.44
C LEU A 64 -4.83 -6.11 9.45
N ALA A 65 -4.19 -5.00 9.06
CA ALA A 65 -3.35 -4.20 9.94
C ALA A 65 -4.16 -3.61 11.10
N ALA A 66 -5.37 -3.10 10.85
CA ALA A 66 -6.26 -2.59 11.89
C ALA A 66 -6.66 -3.69 12.88
N LYS A 67 -6.95 -4.90 12.38
CA LYS A 67 -7.26 -6.07 13.21
C LYS A 67 -6.07 -6.46 14.10
N ALA A 68 -4.87 -6.52 13.55
CA ALA A 68 -3.65 -6.81 14.30
C ALA A 68 -3.23 -5.66 15.23
N ALA A 69 -3.61 -4.43 14.90
CA ALA A 69 -3.44 -3.25 15.74
C ALA A 69 -4.48 -3.18 16.87
N GLU A 70 -5.49 -4.07 16.89
CA GLU A 70 -6.61 -4.07 17.84
C GLU A 70 -7.37 -2.71 17.85
N MET A 71 -7.45 -2.07 16.69
CA MET A 71 -8.10 -0.76 16.51
C MET A 71 -9.29 -0.85 15.56
N PRO A 72 -10.36 -0.04 15.79
CA PRO A 72 -11.40 0.15 14.79
C PRO A 72 -10.82 0.61 13.45
N LEU A 73 -11.32 0.05 12.34
CA LEU A 73 -10.78 0.33 10.99
C LEU A 73 -10.69 1.82 10.68
N ILE A 74 -11.72 2.58 11.01
CA ILE A 74 -11.80 4.01 10.67
C ILE A 74 -10.80 4.82 11.49
N ASP A 75 -10.59 4.46 12.77
CA ASP A 75 -9.59 5.09 13.61
C ASP A 75 -8.18 4.77 13.12
N PHE A 76 -7.91 3.49 12.83
CA PHE A 76 -6.62 3.05 12.30
C PHE A 76 -6.32 3.69 10.92
N ALA A 77 -7.30 3.75 10.03
CA ALA A 77 -7.09 4.20 8.67
C ALA A 77 -7.02 5.74 8.60
N PHE A 78 -7.97 6.46 9.20
CA PHE A 78 -8.09 7.92 9.02
C PHE A 78 -7.40 8.73 10.11
N LYS A 79 -7.38 8.27 11.37
CA LYS A 79 -6.79 9.06 12.47
C LYS A 79 -5.28 8.83 12.61
N THR A 80 -4.79 7.64 12.30
CA THR A 80 -3.36 7.30 12.48
C THR A 80 -2.64 7.10 11.15
N THR A 81 -3.07 6.15 10.32
CA THR A 81 -2.34 5.78 9.09
C THR A 81 -2.35 6.88 8.04
N LEU A 82 -3.51 7.48 7.76
CA LEU A 82 -3.64 8.48 6.69
C LEU A 82 -2.74 9.73 6.90
N PRO A 83 -2.68 10.37 8.08
CA PRO A 83 -1.76 11.47 8.33
C PRO A 83 -0.28 11.08 8.11
N ILE A 84 0.13 9.90 8.58
CA ILE A 84 1.48 9.36 8.41
C ILE A 84 1.78 9.13 6.92
N SER A 85 0.83 8.52 6.19
CA SER A 85 0.92 8.30 4.75
C SER A 85 1.02 9.61 3.97
N ILE A 86 0.25 10.64 4.32
CA ILE A 86 0.30 11.96 3.68
C ILE A 86 1.68 12.59 3.88
N ALA A 87 2.21 12.57 5.10
CA ALA A 87 3.55 13.08 5.39
C ALA A 87 4.62 12.36 4.56
N ALA A 88 4.54 11.03 4.50
CA ALA A 88 5.46 10.22 3.71
C ALA A 88 5.36 10.53 2.21
N ILE A 89 4.15 10.67 1.67
CA ILE A 89 3.91 11.03 0.27
C ILE A 89 4.48 12.39 -0.07
N ILE A 90 4.31 13.40 0.80
CA ILE A 90 4.92 14.72 0.58
C ILE A 90 6.44 14.60 0.51
N GLY A 91 7.06 13.89 1.44
CA GLY A 91 8.50 13.67 1.43
C GLY A 91 8.99 12.89 0.21
N MET A 92 8.28 11.83 -0.17
CA MET A 92 8.57 11.06 -1.39
C MET A 92 8.44 11.93 -2.65
N ALA A 93 7.44 12.80 -2.72
CA ALA A 93 7.24 13.70 -3.87
C ALA A 93 8.43 14.67 -4.03
N ILE A 94 8.88 15.25 -2.92
CA ILE A 94 10.05 16.13 -2.87
C ILE A 94 11.31 15.35 -3.27
N ALA A 95 11.49 14.15 -2.72
CA ALA A 95 12.62 13.28 -3.06
C ALA A 95 12.61 12.89 -4.54
N HIS A 96 11.46 12.55 -5.12
CA HIS A 96 11.32 12.32 -6.56
C HIS A 96 11.77 13.53 -7.36
N PHE A 97 11.34 14.74 -6.99
CA PHE A 97 11.71 15.95 -7.72
C PHE A 97 13.22 16.16 -7.80
N PHE A 98 13.94 16.03 -6.68
CA PHE A 98 15.39 16.24 -6.65
C PHE A 98 16.18 15.05 -7.20
N TRP A 99 15.81 13.83 -6.81
CA TRP A 99 16.55 12.61 -7.19
C TRP A 99 16.47 12.32 -8.69
N GLN A 100 15.30 12.49 -9.30
CA GLN A 100 15.15 12.27 -10.74
C GLN A 100 15.99 13.28 -11.54
N ARG A 101 15.97 14.57 -11.16
CA ARG A 101 16.80 15.60 -11.82
C ARG A 101 18.29 15.34 -11.68
N TYR A 102 18.72 14.86 -10.51
CA TYR A 102 20.11 14.49 -10.29
C TYR A 102 20.54 13.34 -11.20
N LEU A 103 19.73 12.28 -11.30
CA LEU A 103 20.01 11.14 -12.18
C LEU A 103 19.96 11.53 -13.66
N ASP A 104 18.98 12.31 -14.08
CA ASP A 104 18.86 12.77 -15.47
C ASP A 104 20.07 13.62 -15.89
N LYS A 105 20.56 14.50 -15.00
CA LYS A 105 21.79 15.27 -15.24
C LYS A 105 23.03 14.39 -15.29
N LYS A 106 23.11 13.35 -14.46
CA LYS A 106 24.24 12.42 -14.42
C LYS A 106 24.29 11.52 -15.66
N GLU A 107 23.14 11.18 -16.22
CA GLU A 107 23.00 10.25 -17.34
C GLU A 107 22.91 10.97 -18.71
N ASN A 108 22.99 12.31 -18.74
CA ASN A 108 22.90 13.13 -19.97
C ASN A 108 21.71 12.74 -20.87
N ILE A 109 20.53 12.58 -20.27
CA ILE A 109 19.36 12.05 -20.97
C ILE A 109 18.78 13.07 -21.96
N SER A 110 18.62 12.66 -23.23
CA SER A 110 17.85 13.38 -24.23
C SER A 110 16.35 13.16 -24.01
N HIS A 111 15.55 14.22 -24.07
CA HIS A 111 14.10 14.11 -24.01
C HIS A 111 13.54 13.59 -25.33
N GLU A 112 12.82 12.47 -25.29
CA GLU A 112 12.03 11.96 -26.40
C GLU A 112 10.57 12.35 -26.18
N MET A 113 9.91 12.86 -27.22
CA MET A 113 8.45 13.00 -27.19
C MET A 113 7.81 11.70 -27.65
N LEU A 114 6.73 11.29 -26.98
CA LEU A 114 5.97 10.10 -27.35
C LEU A 114 4.73 10.53 -28.12
N ASP A 115 4.44 9.84 -29.22
CA ASP A 115 3.19 10.05 -29.93
C ASP A 115 2.03 9.61 -29.01
N VAL A 116 1.19 10.57 -28.61
CA VAL A 116 0.09 10.31 -27.69
C VAL A 116 -1.04 9.72 -28.50
N ALA A 117 -1.15 8.39 -28.50
CA ALA A 117 -2.40 7.76 -28.89
C ALA A 117 -3.49 8.21 -27.90
N GLU A 118 -4.52 8.91 -28.39
CA GLU A 118 -5.68 9.25 -27.57
C GLU A 118 -6.29 7.95 -27.03
N ILE A 119 -6.42 7.85 -25.70
CA ILE A 119 -7.17 6.76 -25.09
C ILE A 119 -8.65 7.05 -25.34
N THR A 120 -9.21 6.43 -26.39
CA THR A 120 -10.65 6.49 -26.65
C THR A 120 -11.38 5.62 -25.65
N THR A 121 -12.13 6.22 -24.73
CA THR A 121 -12.97 5.48 -23.77
C THR A 121 -14.43 5.50 -24.21
N THR A 122 -15.08 4.35 -24.24
CA THR A 122 -16.52 4.22 -24.54
C THR A 122 -17.38 4.18 -23.27
N ALA A 123 -16.77 4.23 -22.08
CA ALA A 123 -17.46 4.16 -20.80
C ALA A 123 -17.97 5.54 -20.34
N PRO A 124 -19.16 5.64 -19.72
CA PRO A 124 -19.67 6.89 -19.17
C PRO A 124 -18.73 7.46 -18.10
N ALA A 125 -18.50 8.78 -18.12
CA ALA A 125 -17.57 9.45 -17.21
C ALA A 125 -17.86 9.19 -15.71
N PHE A 126 -19.14 9.01 -15.33
CA PHE A 126 -19.51 8.75 -13.94
C PHE A 126 -19.00 7.40 -13.39
N TYR A 127 -18.64 6.44 -14.26
CA TYR A 127 -18.08 5.14 -13.83
C TYR A 127 -16.74 5.31 -13.10
N ALA A 128 -16.02 6.41 -13.34
CA ALA A 128 -14.80 6.74 -12.63
C ALA A 128 -15.02 6.88 -11.11
N LEU A 129 -16.26 7.10 -10.65
CA LEU A 129 -16.59 7.19 -9.23
C LEU A 129 -16.76 5.82 -8.56
N LEU A 130 -17.07 4.77 -9.32
CA LEU A 130 -17.38 3.44 -8.76
C LEU A 130 -16.25 2.84 -7.91
N PRO A 131 -14.97 2.91 -8.31
CA PRO A 131 -13.87 2.44 -7.47
C PRO A 131 -13.75 3.15 -6.10
N PHE A 132 -14.31 4.36 -5.97
CA PHE A 132 -14.29 5.13 -4.73
C PHE A 132 -15.52 4.90 -3.84
N THR A 133 -16.57 4.23 -4.34
CA THR A 133 -17.80 3.99 -3.55
C THR A 133 -17.56 3.22 -2.26
N PRO A 134 -16.61 2.26 -2.14
CA PRO A 134 -16.32 1.62 -0.86
C PRO A 134 -15.86 2.61 0.20
N ILE A 135 -15.05 3.60 -0.17
CA ILE A 135 -14.54 4.62 0.75
C ILE A 135 -15.68 5.51 1.23
N PHE A 136 -16.54 5.97 0.33
CA PHE A 136 -17.73 6.74 0.69
C PHE A 136 -18.66 5.95 1.59
N GLY A 137 -18.86 4.66 1.31
CA GLY A 137 -19.67 3.76 2.12
C GLY A 137 -19.15 3.65 3.55
N VAL A 138 -17.84 3.44 3.73
CA VAL A 138 -17.21 3.35 5.07
C VAL A 138 -17.37 4.66 5.85
N LEU A 139 -17.28 5.82 5.19
CA LEU A 139 -17.44 7.12 5.85
C LEU A 139 -18.89 7.44 6.24
N ILE A 140 -19.87 7.02 5.44
CA ILE A 140 -21.30 7.28 5.69
C ILE A 140 -21.84 6.32 6.76
N PHE A 141 -21.46 5.03 6.69
CA PHE A 141 -21.96 3.96 7.55
C PHE A 141 -21.04 3.69 8.77
N ASP A 142 -20.38 4.73 9.29
CA ASP A 142 -19.53 4.72 10.50
C ASP A 142 -20.34 4.85 11.82
N GLY A 143 -21.68 4.88 11.77
CA GLY A 143 -22.51 5.11 12.96
C GLY A 143 -22.79 6.59 13.28
N LYS A 144 -22.11 7.55 12.61
CA LYS A 144 -22.37 9.00 12.77
C LYS A 144 -23.56 9.50 11.94
N TRP A 145 -23.61 9.10 10.67
CA TRP A 145 -24.61 9.56 9.70
C TRP A 145 -25.61 8.47 9.31
N GLY A 146 -25.16 7.21 9.31
CA GLY A 146 -26.00 6.02 9.11
C GLY A 146 -25.69 4.93 10.15
N PRO A 147 -26.39 3.79 10.10
CA PRO A 147 -26.09 2.66 10.98
C PRO A 147 -24.67 2.15 10.74
N GLN A 148 -24.00 1.68 11.80
CA GLN A 148 -22.66 1.11 11.70
C GLN A 148 -22.72 -0.20 10.91
N LEU A 149 -22.18 -0.22 9.69
CA LEU A 149 -22.11 -1.41 8.86
C LEU A 149 -20.70 -2.00 8.85
N HIS A 150 -20.62 -3.33 8.82
CA HIS A 150 -19.35 -4.01 8.61
C HIS A 150 -18.83 -3.73 7.20
N ILE A 151 -17.51 -3.60 7.04
CA ILE A 151 -16.89 -3.30 5.73
C ILE A 151 -17.31 -4.29 4.63
N ILE A 152 -17.46 -5.57 4.97
CA ILE A 152 -17.92 -6.60 4.02
C ILE A 152 -19.32 -6.26 3.47
N THR A 153 -20.24 -5.83 4.34
CA THR A 153 -21.59 -5.44 3.91
C THR A 153 -21.54 -4.26 2.95
N ILE A 154 -20.69 -3.28 3.22
CA ILE A 154 -20.49 -2.11 2.35
C ILE A 154 -19.93 -2.52 0.99
N LEU A 155 -18.95 -3.42 0.96
CA LEU A 155 -18.37 -3.95 -0.28
C LEU A 155 -19.40 -4.71 -1.12
N VAL A 156 -20.25 -5.54 -0.49
CA VAL A 156 -21.34 -6.26 -1.18
C VAL A 156 -22.35 -5.26 -1.76
N ILE A 157 -22.73 -4.22 -1.02
CA ILE A 157 -23.63 -3.17 -1.53
C ILE A 157 -23.00 -2.44 -2.73
N CYS A 158 -21.70 -2.11 -2.67
CA CYS A 158 -20.99 -1.48 -3.79
C CYS A 158 -20.95 -2.39 -5.03
N MET A 159 -20.72 -3.69 -4.84
CA MET A 159 -20.74 -4.68 -5.92
C MET A 159 -22.13 -4.78 -6.56
N LEU A 160 -23.19 -4.84 -5.74
CA LEU A 160 -24.58 -4.84 -6.22
C LEU A 160 -24.92 -3.55 -6.97
N LEU A 161 -24.49 -2.39 -6.46
CA LEU A 161 -24.67 -1.11 -7.12
C LEU A 161 -24.00 -1.08 -8.49
N ALA A 162 -22.74 -1.53 -8.59
CA ALA A 162 -22.02 -1.62 -9.85
C ALA A 162 -22.71 -2.56 -10.84
N ALA A 163 -23.18 -3.72 -10.38
CA ALA A 163 -23.94 -4.67 -11.20
C ALA A 163 -25.27 -4.08 -11.70
N MET A 164 -26.01 -3.35 -10.85
CA MET A 164 -27.24 -2.68 -11.24
C MET A 164 -27.00 -1.58 -12.27
N LEU A 165 -25.96 -0.77 -12.11
CA LEU A 165 -25.61 0.29 -13.07
C LEU A 165 -25.21 -0.28 -14.44
N GLU A 166 -24.44 -1.37 -14.45
CA GLU A 166 -24.07 -2.05 -15.69
C GLU A 166 -25.28 -2.70 -16.37
N PHE A 167 -26.21 -3.25 -15.57
CA PHE A 167 -27.48 -3.75 -16.09
C PHE A 167 -28.31 -2.63 -16.72
N MET A 168 -28.46 -1.49 -16.04
CA MET A 168 -29.22 -0.35 -16.56
C MET A 168 -28.60 0.25 -17.84
N ARG A 169 -27.28 0.19 -17.99
CA ARG A 169 -26.57 0.70 -19.16
C ARG A 169 -26.81 -0.16 -20.40
N GLY A 170 -26.66 -1.47 -20.27
CA GLY A 170 -26.65 -2.39 -21.41
C GLY A 170 -27.93 -3.19 -21.59
N PHE A 171 -28.80 -3.23 -20.57
CA PHE A 171 -29.91 -4.19 -20.41
C PHE A 171 -29.50 -5.65 -20.74
N ASN A 172 -28.21 -5.95 -20.57
CA ASN A 172 -27.61 -7.21 -20.95
C ASN A 172 -27.12 -7.94 -19.70
N THR A 173 -27.86 -8.96 -19.31
CA THR A 173 -27.54 -9.78 -18.13
C THR A 173 -26.23 -10.54 -18.28
N GLN A 174 -25.86 -10.99 -19.49
CA GLN A 174 -24.62 -11.72 -19.72
C GLN A 174 -23.40 -10.87 -19.37
N ASN A 175 -23.36 -9.61 -19.81
CA ASN A 175 -22.26 -8.70 -19.49
C ASN A 175 -22.13 -8.47 -17.98
N VAL A 176 -23.26 -8.32 -17.28
CA VAL A 176 -23.27 -8.15 -15.82
C VAL A 176 -22.74 -9.38 -15.11
N PHE A 177 -23.18 -10.58 -15.50
CA PHE A 177 -22.69 -11.84 -14.92
C PHE A 177 -21.22 -12.09 -15.23
N SER A 178 -20.75 -11.78 -16.44
CA SER A 178 -19.32 -11.86 -16.78
C SER A 178 -18.49 -10.90 -15.92
N GLY A 179 -18.97 -9.69 -15.66
CA GLY A 179 -18.32 -8.75 -14.73
C GLY A 179 -18.28 -9.27 -13.29
N LEU A 180 -19.37 -9.86 -12.81
CA LEU A 180 -19.42 -10.50 -11.49
C LEU A 180 -18.48 -11.70 -11.40
N GLU A 181 -18.35 -12.51 -12.46
CA GLU A 181 -17.39 -13.62 -12.51
C GLU A 181 -15.94 -13.13 -12.30
N VAL A 182 -15.57 -11.99 -12.88
CA VAL A 182 -14.26 -11.37 -12.64
C VAL A 182 -14.08 -11.01 -11.16
N ALA A 183 -15.11 -10.46 -10.52
CA ALA A 183 -15.07 -10.18 -9.08
C ALA A 183 -14.92 -11.47 -8.24
N TYR A 184 -15.66 -12.53 -8.58
CA TYR A 184 -15.56 -13.83 -7.90
C TYR A 184 -14.19 -14.50 -8.09
N ARG A 185 -13.61 -14.42 -9.29
CA ARG A 185 -12.23 -14.88 -9.56
C ARG A 185 -11.22 -14.10 -8.72
N GLY A 186 -11.37 -12.78 -8.64
CA GLY A 186 -10.53 -11.95 -7.76
C GLY A 186 -10.64 -12.35 -6.29
N MET A 187 -11.83 -12.73 -5.81
CA MET A 187 -11.99 -13.29 -4.46
C MET A 187 -11.34 -14.66 -4.30
N ALA A 188 -11.40 -15.53 -5.31
CA ALA A 188 -10.72 -16.82 -5.30
C ALA A 188 -9.19 -16.68 -5.26
N ASP A 189 -8.64 -15.76 -6.05
CA ASP A 189 -7.20 -15.44 -6.05
C ASP A 189 -6.77 -14.88 -4.69
N ALA A 190 -7.57 -14.00 -4.09
CA ALA A 190 -7.33 -13.48 -2.75
C ALA A 190 -7.40 -14.58 -1.69
N PHE A 191 -8.29 -15.56 -1.82
CA PHE A 191 -8.35 -16.71 -0.91
C PHE A 191 -7.08 -17.57 -1.02
N ALA A 192 -6.70 -17.95 -2.24
CA ALA A 192 -5.51 -18.77 -2.48
C ALA A 192 -4.21 -18.07 -2.06
N GLY A 193 -4.11 -16.75 -2.27
CA GLY A 193 -2.93 -15.95 -1.91
C GLY A 193 -2.92 -15.51 -0.46
N VAL A 194 -3.88 -14.68 -0.05
CA VAL A 194 -3.89 -14.01 1.25
C VAL A 194 -4.20 -14.99 2.39
N VAL A 195 -5.29 -15.75 2.27
CA VAL A 195 -5.77 -16.60 3.38
C VAL A 195 -4.78 -17.72 3.66
N MET A 196 -4.23 -18.36 2.62
CA MET A 196 -3.23 -19.42 2.80
C MET A 196 -1.94 -18.89 3.45
N LEU A 197 -1.49 -17.68 3.07
CA LEU A 197 -0.34 -17.04 3.72
C LEU A 197 -0.61 -16.71 5.18
N LEU A 198 -1.81 -16.24 5.52
CA LEU A 198 -2.19 -15.98 6.91
C LEU A 198 -2.23 -17.24 7.76
N VAL A 199 -2.75 -18.35 7.22
CA VAL A 199 -2.71 -19.64 7.92
C VAL A 199 -1.27 -20.08 8.16
N ALA A 200 -0.41 -20.01 7.13
CA ALA A 200 1.00 -20.33 7.27
C ALA A 200 1.73 -19.40 8.26
N ALA A 201 1.41 -18.11 8.24
CA ALA A 201 1.94 -17.11 9.16
C ALA A 201 1.54 -17.38 10.60
N GLY A 202 0.29 -17.78 10.85
CA GLY A 202 -0.19 -18.16 12.17
C GLY A 202 0.57 -19.38 12.72
N VAL A 203 0.78 -20.40 11.87
CA VAL A 203 1.60 -21.59 12.23
C VAL A 203 3.05 -21.17 12.48
N PHE A 204 3.63 -20.32 11.63
CA PHE A 204 4.99 -19.79 11.78
C PHE A 204 5.16 -19.00 13.07
N ALA A 205 4.25 -18.07 13.37
CA ALA A 205 4.23 -17.27 14.59
C ALA A 205 4.11 -18.16 15.85
N GLN A 206 3.30 -19.23 15.77
CA GLN A 206 3.19 -20.20 16.85
C GLN A 206 4.49 -21.01 17.04
N GLY A 207 5.14 -21.42 15.95
CA GLY A 207 6.45 -22.07 15.96
C GLY A 207 7.53 -21.18 16.62
N LEU A 208 7.63 -19.92 16.18
CA LEU A 208 8.55 -18.93 16.76
C LEU A 208 8.29 -18.67 18.24
N SER A 209 7.03 -18.59 18.64
CA SER A 209 6.64 -18.45 20.05
C SER A 209 7.09 -19.65 20.89
N THR A 210 7.03 -20.87 20.33
CA THR A 210 7.36 -22.10 21.05
C THR A 210 8.87 -22.23 21.28
N ILE A 211 9.69 -21.78 20.32
CA ILE A 211 11.17 -21.83 20.42
C ILE A 211 11.78 -20.66 21.22
N GLY A 212 10.97 -19.76 21.79
CA GLY A 212 11.45 -18.62 22.57
C GLY A 212 12.03 -17.46 21.73
N PHE A 213 11.73 -17.41 20.43
CA PHE A 213 12.19 -16.32 19.56
C PHE A 213 11.59 -14.97 19.97
N ILE A 214 10.32 -14.95 20.35
CA ILE A 214 9.63 -13.75 20.86
C ILE A 214 10.34 -13.22 22.10
N GLN A 215 10.67 -14.09 23.07
CA GLN A 215 11.41 -13.71 24.28
C GLN A 215 12.81 -13.18 23.96
N SER A 216 13.46 -13.74 22.93
CA SER A 216 14.78 -13.26 22.48
C SER A 216 14.70 -11.86 21.89
N LEU A 217 13.70 -11.58 21.04
CA LEU A 217 13.46 -10.24 20.50
C LEU A 217 13.16 -9.23 21.62
N ILE A 218 12.34 -9.62 22.59
CA ILE A 218 12.02 -8.76 23.75
C ILE A 218 13.27 -8.48 24.58
N SER A 219 14.12 -9.49 24.82
CA SER A 219 15.36 -9.33 25.59
C SER A 219 16.34 -8.37 24.90
N ILE A 220 16.46 -8.45 23.58
CA ILE A 220 17.22 -7.48 22.78
C ILE A 220 16.61 -6.09 22.95
N ALA A 221 15.29 -5.95 22.82
CA ALA A 221 14.60 -4.67 22.93
C ALA A 221 14.75 -4.02 24.32
N THR A 222 14.62 -4.78 25.41
CA THR A 222 14.70 -4.26 26.79
C THR A 222 16.13 -3.91 27.23
N SER A 223 17.15 -4.53 26.63
CA SER A 223 18.57 -4.24 26.95
C SER A 223 19.06 -2.85 26.53
N PHE A 224 18.35 -2.17 25.62
CA PHE A 224 18.75 -0.89 25.03
C PHE A 224 17.87 0.31 25.47
N GLY A 225 17.06 0.18 26.53
CA GLY A 225 16.37 1.30 27.18
C GLY A 225 15.06 1.79 26.53
N SER A 226 14.93 1.74 25.19
CA SER A 226 13.65 1.97 24.49
C SER A 226 13.23 0.72 23.73
N ALA A 227 12.55 -0.20 24.43
CA ALA A 227 12.13 -1.47 23.86
C ALA A 227 11.17 -1.31 22.68
N SER A 228 10.35 -0.26 22.68
CA SER A 228 9.38 0.00 21.61
C SER A 228 10.05 0.33 20.28
N ILE A 229 10.94 1.31 20.25
CA ILE A 229 11.55 1.77 19.00
C ILE A 229 12.41 0.70 18.35
N ILE A 230 13.13 -0.09 19.16
CA ILE A 230 14.00 -1.16 18.66
C ILE A 230 13.17 -2.28 18.06
N LEU A 231 12.09 -2.68 18.73
CA LEU A 231 11.21 -3.71 18.22
C LEU A 231 10.54 -3.28 16.90
N MET A 232 10.09 -2.02 16.82
CA MET A 232 9.59 -1.42 15.58
C MET A 232 10.65 -1.48 14.48
N LEU A 233 11.87 -1.00 14.74
CA LEU A 233 12.95 -0.97 13.74
C LEU A 233 13.33 -2.37 13.24
N VAL A 234 13.42 -3.34 14.14
CA VAL A 234 13.70 -4.74 13.79
C VAL A 234 12.61 -5.28 12.85
N LEU A 235 11.33 -5.10 13.19
CA LEU A 235 10.23 -5.56 12.33
C LEU A 235 10.19 -4.85 10.98
N VAL A 236 10.43 -3.54 10.97
CA VAL A 236 10.51 -2.74 9.73
C VAL A 236 11.62 -3.23 8.82
N ILE A 237 12.84 -3.40 9.34
CA ILE A 237 14.00 -3.84 8.55
C ILE A 237 13.78 -5.26 8.03
N LEU A 238 13.33 -6.18 8.88
CA LEU A 238 13.07 -7.57 8.48
C LEU A 238 12.00 -7.64 7.39
N THR A 239 10.91 -6.91 7.56
CA THR A 239 9.79 -6.90 6.60
C THR A 239 10.19 -6.25 5.29
N MET A 240 10.94 -5.14 5.34
CA MET A 240 11.45 -4.47 4.15
C MET A 240 12.39 -5.38 3.35
N LEU A 241 13.35 -6.04 4.01
CA LEU A 241 14.27 -6.96 3.34
C LEU A 241 13.53 -8.15 2.73
N ALA A 242 12.56 -8.72 3.44
CA ALA A 242 11.70 -9.78 2.91
C ALA A 242 10.86 -9.30 1.71
N ALA A 243 10.35 -8.07 1.72
CA ALA A 243 9.62 -7.50 0.59
C ALA A 243 10.51 -7.23 -0.62
N MET A 244 11.74 -6.78 -0.36
CA MET A 244 12.75 -6.59 -1.40
C MET A 244 13.12 -7.90 -2.10
N THR A 245 13.29 -8.98 -1.35
CA THR A 245 13.68 -10.28 -1.89
C THR A 245 12.53 -11.01 -2.59
N THR A 246 11.32 -10.94 -2.02
CA THR A 246 10.13 -11.60 -2.59
C THR A 246 9.47 -10.81 -3.70
N GLY A 247 9.72 -9.50 -3.78
CA GLY A 247 9.01 -8.60 -4.71
C GLY A 247 7.54 -8.41 -4.39
N SER A 248 7.10 -8.78 -3.18
CA SER A 248 5.71 -8.69 -2.72
C SER A 248 5.59 -7.75 -1.53
N GLY A 249 4.62 -6.84 -1.57
CA GLY A 249 4.28 -5.97 -0.43
C GLY A 249 3.34 -6.64 0.55
N ASN A 250 2.70 -7.74 0.14
CA ASN A 250 1.66 -8.39 0.92
C ASN A 250 2.21 -9.62 1.63
N ALA A 251 3.06 -10.41 0.96
CA ALA A 251 3.55 -11.66 1.53
C ALA A 251 4.37 -11.49 2.83
N PRO A 252 5.35 -10.55 2.91
CA PRO A 252 6.08 -10.30 4.15
C PRO A 252 5.17 -9.73 5.25
N PHE A 253 4.29 -8.79 4.90
CA PHE A 253 3.35 -8.22 5.85
C PHE A 253 2.47 -9.32 6.46
N TYR A 254 1.84 -10.17 5.63
CA TYR A 254 1.00 -11.28 6.10
C TYR A 254 1.77 -12.32 6.91
N ALA A 255 3.03 -12.58 6.58
CA ALA A 255 3.89 -13.51 7.31
C ALA A 255 4.16 -13.06 8.76
N PHE A 256 4.27 -11.75 9.00
CA PHE A 256 4.64 -11.19 10.30
C PHE A 256 3.48 -10.54 11.07
N VAL A 257 2.36 -10.22 10.42
CA VAL A 257 1.23 -9.50 11.05
C VAL A 257 0.62 -10.27 12.22
N GLU A 258 0.55 -11.60 12.14
CA GLU A 258 0.07 -12.47 13.23
C GLU A 258 0.98 -12.43 14.48
N MET A 259 2.24 -11.98 14.32
CA MET A 259 3.16 -11.83 15.45
C MET A 259 2.94 -10.53 16.21
N ILE A 260 2.31 -9.51 15.60
CA ILE A 260 2.18 -8.18 16.19
C ILE A 260 1.46 -8.21 17.54
N PRO A 261 0.24 -8.80 17.68
CA PRO A 261 -0.45 -8.78 18.97
C PRO A 261 0.40 -9.44 20.06
N LYS A 262 1.01 -10.60 19.76
CA LYS A 262 1.84 -11.34 20.72
C LYS A 262 3.05 -10.53 21.18
N LEU A 263 3.74 -9.86 20.24
CA LEU A 263 4.89 -9.01 20.51
C LEU A 263 4.51 -7.77 21.32
N ALA A 264 3.41 -7.12 20.94
CA ALA A 264 2.90 -5.91 21.58
C ALA A 264 2.49 -6.18 23.03
N HIS A 265 1.64 -7.19 23.27
CA HIS A 265 1.16 -7.55 24.60
C HIS A 265 2.30 -8.01 25.53
N SER A 266 3.23 -8.81 25.02
CA SER A 266 4.38 -9.29 25.82
C SER A 266 5.38 -8.18 26.16
N SER A 267 5.34 -7.06 25.44
CA SER A 267 6.26 -5.93 25.60
C SER A 267 5.59 -4.67 26.18
N GLY A 268 4.27 -4.71 26.44
CA GLY A 268 3.50 -3.54 26.88
C GLY A 268 3.38 -2.42 25.83
N ILE A 269 3.60 -2.73 24.56
CA ILE A 269 3.64 -1.78 23.45
C ILE A 269 2.25 -1.67 22.81
N ASN A 270 1.90 -0.51 22.27
CA ASN A 270 0.71 -0.36 21.44
C ASN A 270 0.85 -1.18 20.13
N PRO A 271 -0.03 -2.14 19.82
CA PRO A 271 0.05 -2.93 18.59
C PRO A 271 0.11 -2.07 17.31
N ALA A 272 -0.58 -0.92 17.28
CA ALA A 272 -0.57 0.01 16.15
C ALA A 272 0.81 0.60 15.85
N TYR A 273 1.62 0.80 16.90
CA TYR A 273 2.99 1.33 16.80
C TYR A 273 3.91 0.37 16.03
N LEU A 274 3.58 -0.94 16.02
CA LEU A 274 4.29 -1.94 15.21
C LEU A 274 3.62 -2.13 13.84
N SER A 275 2.29 -2.19 13.77
CA SER A 275 1.54 -2.47 12.54
C SER A 275 1.74 -1.46 11.43
N ILE A 276 1.66 -0.16 11.76
CA ILE A 276 1.70 0.92 10.75
C ILE A 276 3.04 0.94 10.00
N PRO A 277 4.19 1.07 10.67
CA PRO A 277 5.48 1.14 9.98
C PRO A 277 5.82 -0.18 9.30
N MET A 278 5.41 -1.33 9.84
CA MET A 278 5.60 -2.63 9.19
C MET A 278 4.82 -2.76 7.88
N LEU A 279 3.54 -2.34 7.87
CA LEU A 279 2.69 -2.33 6.67
C LEU A 279 3.32 -1.48 5.56
N GLN A 280 3.78 -0.27 5.90
CA GLN A 280 4.40 0.63 4.92
C GLN A 280 5.77 0.10 4.49
N ALA A 281 6.60 -0.42 5.40
CA ALA A 281 7.91 -0.99 5.10
C ALA A 281 7.83 -2.13 4.07
N SER A 282 6.81 -2.98 4.18
CA SER A 282 6.56 -4.05 3.21
C SER A 282 6.27 -3.49 1.81
N ASN A 283 5.42 -2.47 1.70
CA ASN A 283 5.06 -1.85 0.41
C ASN A 283 6.18 -1.01 -0.20
N LEU A 284 6.92 -0.31 0.64
CA LEU A 284 8.14 0.41 0.30
C LEU A 284 9.21 -0.55 -0.22
N GLY A 285 9.45 -1.66 0.49
CA GLY A 285 10.40 -2.71 0.09
C GLY A 285 10.06 -3.34 -1.26
N ARG A 286 8.77 -3.60 -1.54
CA ARG A 286 8.31 -4.05 -2.87
C ARG A 286 8.71 -3.06 -3.98
N THR A 287 8.61 -1.76 -3.72
CA THR A 287 8.82 -0.70 -4.73
C THR A 287 10.29 -0.56 -5.16
N ILE A 288 11.22 -1.06 -4.35
CA ILE A 288 12.65 -1.14 -4.65
C ILE A 288 13.11 -2.58 -4.95
N SER A 289 12.18 -3.49 -5.22
CA SER A 289 12.49 -4.85 -5.64
C SER A 289 12.50 -4.98 -7.17
N PRO A 290 13.62 -5.42 -7.78
CA PRO A 290 13.72 -5.61 -9.23
C PRO A 290 12.87 -6.77 -9.75
N VAL A 291 12.42 -7.66 -8.86
CA VAL A 291 11.57 -8.81 -9.19
C VAL A 291 10.09 -8.55 -8.91
N SER A 292 9.73 -7.37 -8.40
CA SER A 292 8.32 -7.06 -8.16
C SER A 292 7.54 -6.87 -9.46
N GLY A 293 6.31 -7.38 -9.50
CA GLY A 293 5.46 -7.32 -10.70
C GLY A 293 5.22 -5.90 -11.21
N VAL A 294 5.06 -4.92 -10.31
CA VAL A 294 4.90 -3.51 -10.69
C VAL A 294 6.16 -2.94 -11.33
N VAL A 295 7.34 -3.19 -10.76
CA VAL A 295 8.61 -2.69 -11.30
C VAL A 295 8.90 -3.36 -12.65
N VAL A 296 8.69 -4.66 -12.76
CA VAL A 296 8.90 -5.41 -14.01
C VAL A 296 7.94 -4.93 -15.11
N ALA A 297 6.64 -4.77 -14.79
CA ALA A 297 5.65 -4.31 -15.76
C ALA A 297 5.95 -2.87 -16.23
N VAL A 298 6.21 -1.96 -15.29
CA VAL A 298 6.52 -0.56 -15.59
C VAL A 298 7.82 -0.42 -16.38
N ALA A 299 8.87 -1.15 -16.00
CA ALA A 299 10.14 -1.16 -16.72
C ALA A 299 9.98 -1.69 -18.15
N GLY A 300 9.23 -2.79 -18.32
CA GLY A 300 8.92 -3.36 -19.63
C GLY A 300 8.19 -2.39 -20.54
N MET A 301 7.15 -1.71 -20.04
CA MET A 301 6.39 -0.70 -20.79
C MET A 301 7.25 0.54 -21.11
N ALA A 302 8.11 0.96 -20.19
CA ALA A 302 9.02 2.08 -20.39
C ALA A 302 10.23 1.74 -21.29
N LYS A 303 10.44 0.46 -21.61
CA LYS A 303 11.60 -0.08 -22.34
C LYS A 303 12.95 0.22 -21.66
N ILE A 304 12.98 0.11 -20.33
CA ILE A 304 14.18 0.29 -19.50
C ILE A 304 14.41 -0.93 -18.62
N SER A 305 15.59 -1.01 -18.00
CA SER A 305 15.89 -2.10 -17.07
C SER A 305 15.09 -1.95 -15.77
N PRO A 306 14.57 -3.05 -15.17
CA PRO A 306 13.99 -3.03 -13.81
C PRO A 306 14.92 -2.41 -12.77
N PHE A 307 16.24 -2.64 -12.90
CA PHE A 307 17.24 -2.03 -12.02
C PHE A 307 17.32 -0.51 -12.14
N GLU A 308 17.01 0.04 -13.32
CA GLU A 308 16.96 1.49 -13.52
C GLU A 308 15.77 2.09 -12.77
N VAL A 309 14.61 1.45 -12.83
CA VAL A 309 13.43 1.85 -12.04
C VAL A 309 13.76 1.79 -10.55
N VAL A 310 14.35 0.69 -10.06
CA VAL A 310 14.75 0.54 -8.65
C VAL A 310 15.74 1.63 -8.22
N LYS A 311 16.76 1.91 -9.04
CA LYS A 311 17.72 3.00 -8.77
C LYS A 311 17.01 4.34 -8.62
N ARG A 312 16.02 4.61 -9.48
CA ARG A 312 15.23 5.84 -9.48
C ARG A 312 14.21 5.89 -8.34
N THR A 313 13.68 4.77 -7.85
CA THR A 313 12.74 4.73 -6.72
C THR A 313 13.43 4.63 -5.35
N SER A 314 14.71 4.22 -5.31
CA SER A 314 15.47 3.98 -4.07
C SER A 314 15.45 5.13 -3.07
N VAL A 315 15.90 6.32 -3.46
CA VAL A 315 15.95 7.49 -2.57
C VAL A 315 14.56 7.96 -2.14
N PRO A 316 13.56 8.12 -3.03
CA PRO A 316 12.20 8.40 -2.61
C PRO A 316 11.67 7.39 -1.60
N VAL A 317 11.85 6.09 -1.84
CA VAL A 317 11.40 5.04 -0.92
C VAL A 317 12.09 5.12 0.43
N MET A 318 13.39 5.40 0.47
CA MET A 318 14.10 5.56 1.74
C MET A 318 13.61 6.77 2.54
N VAL A 319 13.37 7.89 1.85
CA VAL A 319 12.78 9.10 2.48
C VAL A 319 11.38 8.80 3.01
N GLY A 320 10.55 8.11 2.23
CA GLY A 320 9.23 7.67 2.66
C GLY A 320 9.28 6.80 3.92
N LEU A 321 10.18 5.82 3.96
CA LEU A 321 10.35 4.94 5.12
C LEU A 321 10.77 5.70 6.37
N LEU A 322 11.76 6.60 6.25
CA LEU A 322 12.22 7.41 7.37
C LEU A 322 11.10 8.29 7.92
N ILE A 323 10.31 8.91 7.05
CA ILE A 323 9.17 9.72 7.48
C ILE A 323 8.11 8.86 8.15
N VAL A 324 7.81 7.67 7.64
CA VAL A 324 6.87 6.75 8.31
C VAL A 324 7.36 6.40 9.72
N ILE A 325 8.63 6.07 9.89
CA ILE A 325 9.20 5.74 11.21
C ILE A 325 9.10 6.94 12.16
N ILE A 326 9.55 8.12 11.72
CA ILE A 326 9.55 9.35 12.54
C ILE A 326 8.12 9.79 12.87
N ALA A 327 7.21 9.76 11.90
CA ALA A 327 5.83 10.14 12.11
C ALA A 327 5.10 9.13 13.01
N THR A 328 5.41 7.84 12.90
CA THR A 328 4.88 6.82 13.83
C THR A 328 5.37 7.11 15.25
N GLU A 329 6.66 7.41 15.44
CA GLU A 329 7.24 7.74 16.74
C GLU A 329 6.56 8.94 17.40
N ILE A 330 6.21 9.97 16.61
CA ILE A 330 5.61 11.20 17.12
C ILE A 330 4.09 11.04 17.35
N MET A 331 3.39 10.35 16.45
CA MET A 331 1.92 10.35 16.40
C MET A 331 1.29 9.15 17.09
N VAL A 332 2.02 8.06 17.30
CA VAL A 332 1.49 6.82 17.89
C VAL A 332 2.17 6.60 19.23
N PRO A 333 1.42 6.56 20.35
CA PRO A 333 2.00 6.27 21.66
C PRO A 333 2.68 4.90 21.66
N GLY A 334 3.96 4.86 22.04
CA GLY A 334 4.73 3.61 22.11
C GLY A 334 4.28 2.67 23.23
N ALA A 335 3.68 3.19 24.30
CA ALA A 335 3.11 2.40 25.39
C ALA A 335 1.60 2.18 25.18
N SER A 336 1.10 1.00 25.53
CA SER A 336 -0.34 0.75 25.57
C SER A 336 -0.99 1.57 26.69
N SER A 337 -2.08 2.30 26.37
CA SER A 337 -2.89 3.06 27.33
C SER A 337 -3.55 2.20 28.44
N ALA A 338 -3.38 0.87 28.39
CA ALA A 338 -3.74 -0.04 29.46
C ALA A 338 -2.84 0.07 30.72
N VAL A 339 -1.69 0.74 30.64
CA VAL A 339 -0.73 0.87 31.77
C VAL A 339 -0.94 2.16 32.59
N THR A 340 -1.71 3.13 32.10
CA THR A 340 -1.93 4.43 32.76
C THR A 340 -3.24 4.52 33.55
N GLY A 341 -3.93 3.41 33.75
CA GLY A 341 -5.23 3.35 34.45
C GLY A 341 -5.18 2.69 35.83
N GLY A 342 -4.10 2.89 36.58
CA GLY A 342 -3.95 2.48 37.99
C GLY A 342 -3.92 3.67 38.93
#